data_AF-A0A842L016-F1
#
_entry.id   AF-A0A842L016-F1
#
_cell.length_a   1.000
_cell.length_b   1.000
_cell.length_c   1.000
_cell.angle_alpha   90.00
_cell.angle_beta   90.00
_cell.angle_gamma   90.00
#
_symmetry.space_group_name_H-M   'P 1'
#
loop_
_entity.id
_entity.type
_entity.pdbx_description
1 polymer ?
#
loop_
_entity_poly.entity_id
_entity_poly.type
_entity_poly.pdbx_seq_one_letter_code
_entity_poly.pdbx_strand_id
1 'polypeptide(L)'
;MRKREIEKWFLLKIFLEQLKGNRVSLRHTDTFLTPFKHHNREIINRLIKKGLLKKSCEGIKLTDKGRGMIKVVLCGGTFDILHPGHLLTLKKAKSFGDILVVVVSRDRVAEKIRGRKPYNNENRRLELVGSLKIVDYALLGEENEKIYDIVLKIKPNVIVLGYDQVHDEQEIKIFALKHGLNIEVVRISEKLDGVKSSALLKDTNIINQI
;
A
#
# COMPACT_ATOMS: atom_id res chain seq x y z
N MET A 1 -23.18 2.70 -9.77
CA MET A 1 -21.84 2.50 -10.36
C MET A 1 -21.98 2.00 -11.79
N ARG A 2 -21.18 2.52 -12.72
CA ARG A 2 -21.14 2.02 -14.10
C ARG A 2 -20.54 0.61 -14.14
N LYS A 3 -20.91 -0.20 -15.13
CA LYS A 3 -20.46 -1.60 -15.28
C LYS A 3 -18.93 -1.75 -15.18
N ARG A 4 -18.16 -0.83 -15.79
CA ARG A 4 -16.69 -0.83 -15.72
C ARG A 4 -16.15 -0.57 -14.31
N GLU A 5 -16.81 0.29 -13.54
CA GLU A 5 -16.41 0.62 -12.16
C GLU A 5 -16.63 -0.59 -11.24
N ILE A 6 -17.72 -1.34 -11.45
CA ILE A 6 -17.98 -2.58 -10.70
C ILE A 6 -16.91 -3.62 -11.01
N GLU A 7 -16.60 -3.84 -12.30
CA GLU A 7 -15.54 -4.78 -12.68
C GLU A 7 -14.19 -4.40 -12.06
N LYS A 8 -13.81 -3.13 -12.14
CA LYS A 8 -12.58 -2.62 -11.52
C LYS A 8 -12.57 -2.82 -10.01
N TRP A 9 -13.69 -2.54 -9.34
CA TRP A 9 -13.84 -2.73 -7.90
C TRP A 9 -13.66 -4.20 -7.48
N PHE A 10 -14.23 -5.15 -8.23
CA PHE A 10 -14.01 -6.58 -8.00
C PHE A 10 -12.54 -6.96 -8.11
N LEU A 11 -11.86 -6.48 -9.15
CA LEU A 11 -10.42 -6.74 -9.34
C LEU A 11 -9.59 -6.18 -8.18
N LEU A 12 -9.89 -4.97 -7.71
CA LEU A 12 -9.22 -4.36 -6.56
C LEU A 12 -9.41 -5.18 -5.28
N LYS A 13 -10.64 -5.61 -5.00
CA LYS A 13 -10.93 -6.40 -3.80
C LYS A 13 -10.25 -7.77 -3.82
N ILE A 14 -10.29 -8.46 -4.96
CA ILE A 14 -9.57 -9.74 -5.11
C ILE A 14 -8.06 -9.52 -4.97
N PHE A 15 -7.51 -8.47 -5.58
CA PHE A 15 -6.10 -8.14 -5.45
C PHE A 15 -5.68 -7.89 -3.99
N LEU A 16 -6.46 -7.14 -3.22
CA LEU A 16 -6.20 -6.89 -1.81
C LEU A 16 -6.24 -8.17 -0.96
N GLU A 17 -7.21 -9.06 -1.21
CA GLU A 17 -7.27 -10.35 -0.51
C GLU A 17 -6.07 -11.25 -0.85
N GLN A 18 -5.61 -11.22 -2.10
CA GLN A 18 -4.40 -11.94 -2.50
C GLN A 18 -3.14 -11.36 -1.82
N LEU A 19 -3.04 -10.03 -1.67
CA LEU A 19 -1.91 -9.41 -0.96
C LEU A 19 -1.85 -9.78 0.52
N LYS A 20 -3.01 -9.98 1.15
CA LYS A 20 -3.13 -10.49 2.53
C LYS A 20 -2.76 -11.97 2.67
N GLY A 21 -2.49 -12.67 1.56
CA GLY A 21 -2.21 -14.10 1.55
C GLY A 21 -3.47 -14.97 1.60
N ASN A 22 -4.66 -14.38 1.45
CA ASN A 22 -5.91 -15.13 1.54
C ASN A 22 -6.19 -15.90 0.25
N ARG A 23 -6.62 -17.16 0.41
CA ARG A 23 -7.13 -17.97 -0.69
C ARG A 23 -8.52 -17.46 -1.10
N VAL A 24 -8.66 -16.95 -2.32
CA VAL A 24 -9.94 -16.39 -2.80
C VAL A 24 -10.79 -17.47 -3.45
N SER A 25 -11.63 -18.16 -2.68
CA SER A 25 -12.66 -19.06 -3.22
C SER A 25 -13.94 -18.29 -3.57
N LEU A 26 -14.85 -18.89 -4.36
CA LEU A 26 -16.18 -18.31 -4.62
C LEU A 26 -16.97 -18.09 -3.33
N ARG A 27 -16.87 -18.99 -2.34
CA ARG A 27 -17.52 -18.81 -1.04
C ARG A 27 -16.89 -17.66 -0.25
N HIS A 28 -15.56 -17.55 -0.32
CA HIS A 28 -14.84 -16.45 0.32
C HIS A 28 -15.23 -15.10 -0.29
N THR A 29 -15.49 -15.01 -1.61
CA THR A 29 -15.90 -13.75 -2.24
C THR A 29 -17.19 -13.15 -1.66
N ASP A 30 -18.06 -13.98 -1.09
CA ASP A 30 -19.31 -13.52 -0.48
C ASP A 30 -19.13 -12.78 0.85
N THR A 31 -17.94 -12.85 1.47
CA THR A 31 -17.63 -12.17 2.73
C THR A 31 -17.14 -10.73 2.52
N PHE A 32 -16.54 -10.43 1.36
CA PHE A 32 -15.90 -9.13 1.11
C PHE A 32 -16.40 -8.40 -0.14
N LEU A 33 -17.17 -9.07 -1.01
CA LEU A 33 -17.87 -8.46 -2.16
C LEU A 33 -19.35 -8.17 -1.84
N THR A 34 -19.62 -7.73 -0.61
CA THR A 34 -20.97 -7.73 -0.02
C THR A 34 -22.02 -6.84 -0.71
N PRO A 35 -21.72 -5.71 -1.38
CA PRO A 35 -22.74 -4.96 -2.12
C PRO A 35 -23.35 -5.75 -3.28
N PHE A 36 -22.71 -6.85 -3.69
CA PHE A 36 -23.10 -7.65 -4.85
C PHE A 36 -23.21 -9.14 -4.53
N LYS A 37 -23.39 -9.52 -3.25
CA LYS A 37 -23.35 -10.93 -2.80
C LYS A 37 -24.13 -11.90 -3.71
N HIS A 38 -25.34 -11.54 -4.12
CA HIS A 38 -26.19 -12.38 -4.99
C HIS A 38 -25.73 -12.46 -6.45
N HIS A 39 -24.89 -11.52 -6.91
CA HIS A 39 -24.38 -11.41 -8.28
C HIS A 39 -22.88 -11.72 -8.40
N ASN A 40 -22.19 -11.99 -7.29
CA ASN A 40 -20.75 -12.24 -7.27
C ASN A 40 -20.33 -13.31 -8.28
N ARG A 41 -21.03 -14.44 -8.28
CA ARG A 41 -20.72 -15.56 -9.18
C ARG A 41 -20.84 -15.17 -10.66
N GLU A 42 -21.89 -14.42 -11.01
CA GLU A 42 -22.10 -13.97 -12.39
C GLU A 42 -20.98 -13.02 -12.82
N ILE A 43 -20.66 -12.03 -11.99
CA ILE A 43 -19.63 -11.03 -12.28
C ILE A 43 -18.25 -11.70 -12.38
N ILE A 44 -17.91 -12.59 -11.45
CA ILE A 44 -16.65 -13.35 -11.47
C ILE A 44 -16.55 -14.20 -12.74
N ASN A 45 -17.59 -14.94 -13.09
CA ASN A 45 -17.60 -15.74 -14.33
C ASN A 45 -17.41 -14.85 -15.57
N ARG A 46 -18.02 -13.66 -15.59
CA ARG A 46 -17.81 -12.68 -16.66
C ARG A 46 -16.37 -12.19 -16.72
N LEU A 47 -15.75 -11.89 -15.58
CA LEU A 47 -14.34 -11.47 -15.51
C LEU A 47 -13.39 -12.60 -15.95
N ILE A 48 -13.70 -13.85 -15.63
CA ILE A 48 -12.97 -15.02 -16.13
C ILE A 48 -13.10 -15.14 -17.64
N LYS A 49 -14.32 -15.05 -18.20
CA LYS A 49 -14.55 -15.06 -19.65
C LYS A 49 -13.80 -13.94 -20.39
N LYS A 50 -13.62 -12.78 -19.76
CA LYS A 50 -12.81 -11.66 -20.30
C LYS A 50 -11.29 -11.86 -20.17
N GLY A 51 -10.86 -12.93 -19.49
CA GLY A 51 -9.46 -13.23 -19.20
C GLY A 51 -8.84 -12.32 -18.15
N LEU A 52 -9.63 -11.65 -17.31
CA LEU A 52 -9.16 -10.76 -16.24
C LEU A 52 -8.91 -11.51 -14.93
N LEU A 53 -9.65 -12.60 -14.73
CA LEU A 53 -9.45 -13.53 -13.64
C LEU A 53 -9.18 -14.92 -14.20
N LYS A 54 -8.46 -15.75 -13.43
CA LYS A 54 -8.31 -17.17 -13.69
C LYS A 54 -8.71 -17.97 -12.46
N LYS A 55 -9.27 -19.16 -12.70
CA LYS A 55 -9.54 -20.13 -11.65
C LYS A 55 -8.38 -21.12 -11.61
N SER A 56 -7.89 -21.39 -10.42
CA SER A 56 -6.83 -22.37 -10.15
C SER A 56 -7.23 -23.27 -8.98
N CYS A 57 -6.43 -24.30 -8.69
CA CYS A 57 -6.57 -25.10 -7.48
C CYS A 57 -6.55 -24.22 -6.22
N GLU A 58 -5.74 -23.16 -6.20
CA GLU A 58 -5.65 -22.18 -5.11
C GLU A 58 -6.78 -21.12 -5.12
N GLY A 59 -7.81 -21.27 -5.96
CA GLY A 59 -8.92 -20.33 -6.04
C GLY A 59 -8.78 -19.34 -7.20
N ILE A 60 -9.50 -18.22 -7.09
CA ILE A 60 -9.58 -17.16 -8.09
C ILE A 60 -8.38 -16.24 -7.93
N LYS A 61 -7.68 -15.98 -9.04
CA LYS A 61 -6.53 -15.07 -9.08
C LYS A 61 -6.67 -14.08 -10.22
N LEU A 62 -6.10 -12.89 -10.05
CA LEU A 62 -5.89 -11.97 -11.18
C LEU A 62 -4.94 -12.61 -12.22
N THR A 63 -5.23 -12.35 -13.49
CA THR A 63 -4.28 -12.53 -14.59
C THR A 63 -3.43 -11.26 -14.74
N ASP A 64 -2.38 -11.27 -15.57
CA ASP A 64 -1.61 -10.06 -15.87
C ASP A 64 -2.49 -8.99 -16.53
N LYS A 65 -3.41 -9.41 -17.40
CA LYS A 65 -4.44 -8.53 -17.99
C LYS A 65 -5.34 -7.92 -16.93
N GLY A 66 -5.82 -8.72 -15.96
CA GLY A 66 -6.62 -8.24 -14.83
C GLY A 66 -5.85 -7.27 -13.94
N ARG A 67 -4.57 -7.58 -13.66
CA ARG A 67 -3.67 -6.71 -12.91
C ARG A 67 -3.44 -5.38 -13.63
N GLY A 68 -3.36 -5.39 -14.96
CA GLY A 68 -3.24 -4.19 -15.79
C GLY A 68 -4.47 -3.26 -15.76
N MET A 69 -5.63 -3.73 -15.29
CA MET A 69 -6.85 -2.91 -15.18
C MET A 69 -6.89 -2.04 -13.91
N ILE A 70 -5.94 -2.22 -12.99
CA ILE A 70 -5.89 -1.51 -11.70
C ILE A 70 -4.55 -0.78 -11.55
N LYS A 71 -4.58 0.43 -11.00
CA LYS A 71 -3.39 1.24 -10.71
C LYS A 71 -3.09 1.19 -9.21
N VAL A 72 -1.99 0.56 -8.85
CA VAL A 72 -1.57 0.36 -7.44
C VAL A 72 -0.45 1.34 -7.11
N VAL A 73 -0.63 2.09 -6.03
CA VAL A 73 0.38 3.00 -5.50
C VAL A 73 1.03 2.37 -4.27
N LEU A 74 2.35 2.44 -4.20
CA LEU A 74 3.14 2.04 -3.04
C LEU A 74 3.73 3.28 -2.36
N CYS A 75 3.60 3.40 -1.05
CA CYS A 75 4.26 4.43 -0.27
C CYS A 75 4.90 3.79 0.96
N GLY A 76 6.14 4.13 1.29
CA GLY A 76 6.84 3.58 2.46
C GLY A 76 7.08 4.65 3.54
N GLY A 77 7.23 4.24 4.79
CA GLY A 77 7.65 5.14 5.86
C GLY A 77 7.71 4.49 7.24
N THR A 78 8.33 5.19 8.20
CA THR A 78 8.37 4.74 9.60
C THR A 78 7.02 4.98 10.29
N PHE A 79 6.40 6.14 10.11
CA PHE A 79 5.13 6.51 10.75
C PHE A 79 5.14 6.36 12.29
N ASP A 80 6.22 6.80 12.95
CA ASP A 80 6.39 6.65 14.41
C ASP A 80 5.31 7.38 15.20
N ILE A 81 5.14 8.68 14.92
CA ILE A 81 4.03 9.49 15.44
C ILE A 81 3.34 10.09 14.23
N LEU A 82 2.10 9.69 13.98
CA LEU A 82 1.28 10.24 12.90
C LEU A 82 1.04 11.73 13.13
N HIS A 83 1.14 12.51 12.06
CA HIS A 83 0.96 13.95 12.08
C HIS A 83 0.44 14.43 10.72
N PRO A 84 -0.06 15.68 10.59
CA PRO A 84 -0.61 16.19 9.33
C PRO A 84 0.29 16.02 8.11
N GLY A 85 1.61 16.16 8.27
CA GLY A 85 2.58 15.86 7.21
C GLY A 85 2.44 14.45 6.59
N HIS A 86 2.31 13.40 7.41
CA HIS A 86 2.08 12.04 6.91
C HIS A 86 0.75 11.94 6.14
N LEU A 87 -0.32 12.54 6.68
CA LEU A 87 -1.63 12.55 6.03
C LEU A 87 -1.59 13.26 4.66
N LEU A 88 -0.86 14.36 4.54
CA LEU A 88 -0.67 15.07 3.26
C LEU A 88 0.04 14.18 2.24
N THR A 89 1.16 13.57 2.63
CA THR A 89 1.93 12.65 1.77
C THR A 89 1.07 11.46 1.32
N LEU A 90 0.35 10.82 2.24
CA LEU A 90 -0.50 9.67 1.91
C LEU A 90 -1.70 10.06 1.05
N LYS A 91 -2.32 11.23 1.26
CA LYS A 91 -3.42 11.74 0.41
C LYS A 91 -2.93 11.96 -1.02
N LYS A 92 -1.76 12.57 -1.18
CA LYS A 92 -1.12 12.75 -2.49
C LYS A 92 -0.75 11.42 -3.11
N ALA A 93 -0.19 10.50 -2.34
CA ALA A 93 0.13 9.16 -2.84
C ALA A 93 -1.14 8.48 -3.40
N LYS A 94 -2.25 8.51 -2.65
CA LYS A 94 -3.53 7.95 -3.08
C LYS A 94 -4.04 8.55 -4.39
N SER A 95 -3.79 9.83 -4.70
CA SER A 95 -4.26 10.44 -5.96
C SER A 95 -3.57 9.91 -7.22
N PHE A 96 -2.44 9.20 -7.10
CA PHE A 96 -1.73 8.62 -8.25
C PHE A 96 -2.31 7.30 -8.74
N GLY A 97 -3.32 6.72 -8.07
CA GLY A 97 -3.90 5.45 -8.48
C GLY A 97 -5.22 5.10 -7.82
N ASP A 98 -5.61 3.83 -7.95
CA ASP A 98 -6.89 3.32 -7.45
C ASP A 98 -6.82 2.88 -6.00
N ILE A 99 -5.69 2.30 -5.60
CA ILE A 99 -5.42 1.86 -4.25
C ILE A 99 -4.03 2.28 -3.79
N LEU A 100 -3.92 2.58 -2.50
CA LEU A 100 -2.70 2.91 -1.80
C LEU A 100 -2.34 1.76 -0.86
N VAL A 101 -1.20 1.15 -1.13
CA VAL A 101 -0.54 0.18 -0.25
C VAL A 101 0.57 0.90 0.50
N VAL A 102 0.56 0.83 1.82
CA VAL A 102 1.56 1.47 2.68
C VAL A 102 2.46 0.45 3.34
N VAL A 103 3.77 0.66 3.20
CA VAL A 103 4.80 -0.17 3.81
C VAL A 103 5.32 0.53 5.04
N VAL A 104 5.14 -0.11 6.19
CA VAL A 104 5.62 0.36 7.48
C VAL A 104 6.98 -0.26 7.76
N SER A 105 8.01 0.56 7.95
CA SER A 105 9.37 0.07 8.22
C SER A 105 9.42 -0.78 9.49
N ARG A 106 10.24 -1.83 9.49
CA ARG A 106 10.56 -2.61 10.70
C ARG A 106 11.26 -1.75 11.74
N ASP A 107 11.15 -2.11 13.02
CA ASP A 107 11.76 -1.35 14.12
C ASP A 107 13.27 -1.19 13.94
N ARG A 108 13.97 -2.27 13.54
CA ARG A 108 15.42 -2.26 13.26
C ARG A 108 15.80 -1.27 12.15
N VAL A 109 15.02 -1.25 11.07
CA VAL A 109 15.25 -0.34 9.92
C VAL A 109 14.97 1.10 10.34
N ALA A 110 13.88 1.34 11.05
CA ALA A 110 13.52 2.66 11.55
C ALA A 110 14.56 3.22 12.53
N GLU A 111 15.09 2.38 13.41
CA GLU A 111 16.14 2.75 14.36
C GLU A 111 17.42 3.17 13.63
N LYS A 112 17.86 2.38 12.65
CA LYS A 112 19.05 2.69 11.85
C LYS A 112 18.90 4.00 11.07
N ILE A 113 17.76 4.23 10.43
CA ILE A 113 17.49 5.45 9.64
C ILE A 113 17.45 6.69 10.54
N ARG A 114 16.87 6.57 11.73
CA ARG A 114 16.60 7.73 12.61
C ARG A 114 17.67 7.95 13.67
N GLY A 115 18.59 7.00 13.85
CA GLY A 115 19.60 7.01 14.90
C GLY A 115 19.04 6.83 16.31
N ARG A 116 17.77 6.40 16.43
CA ARG A 116 17.12 6.12 17.72
C ARG A 116 15.97 5.13 17.54
N LYS A 117 15.67 4.38 18.59
CA LYS A 117 14.50 3.52 18.64
C LYS A 117 13.20 4.33 18.39
N PRO A 118 12.25 3.82 17.59
CA PRO A 118 10.91 4.37 17.50
C PRO A 118 10.22 4.41 18.87
N TYR A 119 9.31 5.35 19.09
CA TYR A 119 8.46 5.37 20.29
C TYR A 119 7.40 4.28 20.24
N ASN A 120 6.84 4.05 19.05
CA ASN A 120 5.88 2.99 18.81
C ASN A 120 6.55 1.82 18.09
N ASN A 121 6.33 0.60 18.58
CA ASN A 121 6.78 -0.60 17.88
C ASN A 121 6.09 -0.75 16.51
N GLU A 122 6.68 -1.57 15.65
CA GLU A 122 6.23 -1.73 14.27
C GLU A 122 4.77 -2.18 14.12
N ASN A 123 4.28 -3.02 15.04
CA ASN A 123 2.89 -3.48 15.00
C ASN A 123 1.89 -2.37 15.33
N ARG A 124 2.20 -1.52 16.34
CA ARG A 124 1.38 -0.35 16.67
C ARG A 124 1.37 0.66 15.51
N ARG A 125 2.54 0.90 14.91
CA ARG A 125 2.66 1.79 13.73
C ARG A 125 1.86 1.24 12.55
N LEU A 126 1.94 -0.07 12.30
CA LEU A 126 1.15 -0.75 11.27
C LEU A 126 -0.35 -0.60 11.50
N GLU A 127 -0.82 -0.86 12.72
CA GLU A 127 -2.24 -0.75 13.08
C GLU A 127 -2.78 0.67 12.89
N LEU A 128 -2.04 1.68 13.35
CA LEU A 128 -2.40 3.09 13.21
C LEU A 128 -2.48 3.51 11.74
N VAL A 129 -1.47 3.17 10.94
CA VAL A 129 -1.43 3.48 9.51
C VAL A 129 -2.54 2.75 8.76
N GLY A 130 -2.77 1.47 9.06
CA GLY A 130 -3.82 0.66 8.44
C GLY A 130 -5.24 1.12 8.79
N SER A 131 -5.43 1.83 9.90
CA SER A 131 -6.71 2.40 10.30
C SER A 131 -7.08 3.69 9.54
N LEU A 132 -6.13 4.28 8.81
CA LEU A 132 -6.38 5.50 8.04
C LEU A 132 -7.25 5.17 6.81
N LYS A 133 -8.40 5.85 6.67
CA LYS A 133 -9.34 5.66 5.55
C LYS A 133 -8.72 5.77 4.15
N ILE A 134 -7.62 6.54 4.02
CA ILE A 134 -6.91 6.74 2.74
C ILE A 134 -6.00 5.56 2.36
N VAL A 135 -5.69 4.67 3.31
CA VAL A 135 -4.83 3.51 3.13
C VAL A 135 -5.71 2.29 2.88
N ASP A 136 -5.56 1.66 1.71
CA ASP A 136 -6.36 0.46 1.37
C ASP A 136 -5.75 -0.81 1.96
N TYR A 137 -4.42 -0.83 2.12
CA TYR A 137 -3.71 -1.91 2.78
C TYR A 137 -2.40 -1.41 3.37
N ALA A 138 -2.09 -1.83 4.59
CA ALA A 138 -0.80 -1.60 5.21
C ALA A 138 -0.13 -2.94 5.51
N LEU A 139 1.18 -3.00 5.35
CA LEU A 139 1.99 -4.17 5.69
C LEU A 139 3.35 -3.72 6.23
N LEU A 140 4.02 -4.61 6.95
CA LEU A 140 5.41 -4.40 7.33
C LEU A 140 6.32 -4.60 6.12
N GLY A 141 7.37 -3.78 6.06
CA GLY A 141 8.48 -3.98 5.14
C GLY A 141 9.37 -5.15 5.55
N GLU A 142 10.44 -5.32 4.80
CA GLU A 142 11.49 -6.27 5.14
C GLU A 142 12.45 -5.69 6.19
N GLU A 143 13.25 -6.57 6.80
CA GLU A 143 14.32 -6.16 7.70
C GLU A 143 15.53 -5.59 6.97
N ASN A 144 15.64 -5.88 5.66
CA ASN A 144 16.58 -5.19 4.80
C ASN A 144 16.03 -3.78 4.50
N GLU A 145 16.87 -2.75 4.48
CA GLU A 145 16.46 -1.37 4.18
C GLU A 145 15.91 -1.19 2.76
N LYS A 146 16.03 -2.20 1.90
CA LYS A 146 15.74 -2.11 0.49
C LYS A 146 14.25 -2.37 0.24
N ILE A 147 13.66 -1.56 -0.65
CA ILE A 147 12.24 -1.70 -1.02
C ILE A 147 11.98 -2.86 -2.01
N TYR A 148 13.02 -3.53 -2.49
CA TYR A 148 12.99 -4.42 -3.65
C TYR A 148 12.07 -5.63 -3.52
N ASP A 149 12.15 -6.36 -2.41
CA ASP A 149 11.31 -7.55 -2.21
C ASP A 149 9.82 -7.20 -2.18
N ILE A 150 9.50 -6.07 -1.54
CA ILE A 150 8.16 -5.49 -1.50
C ILE A 150 7.69 -5.05 -2.90
N VAL A 151 8.58 -4.45 -3.70
CA VAL A 151 8.27 -4.08 -5.09
C VAL A 151 7.94 -5.31 -5.93
N LEU A 152 8.70 -6.40 -5.78
CA LEU A 152 8.43 -7.65 -6.50
C LEU A 152 7.14 -8.34 -6.04
N LYS A 153 6.83 -8.26 -4.74
CA LYS A 153 5.60 -8.81 -4.14
C LYS A 153 4.36 -8.06 -4.59
N ILE A 154 4.38 -6.72 -4.56
CA ILE A 154 3.21 -5.87 -4.83
C ILE A 154 3.07 -5.55 -6.32
N LYS A 155 4.20 -5.45 -7.03
CA LYS A 155 4.30 -5.01 -8.43
C LYS A 155 3.55 -3.69 -8.64
N PRO A 156 3.86 -2.60 -7.90
CA PRO A 156 3.08 -1.37 -7.98
C PRO A 156 3.22 -0.70 -9.35
N ASN A 157 2.27 0.16 -9.69
CA ASN A 157 2.36 1.01 -10.88
C ASN A 157 3.10 2.31 -10.57
N VAL A 158 2.97 2.80 -9.34
CA VAL A 158 3.60 4.03 -8.86
C VAL A 158 4.23 3.77 -7.50
N ILE A 159 5.46 4.23 -7.29
CA ILE A 159 6.09 4.35 -5.98
C ILE A 159 6.16 5.82 -5.63
N VAL A 160 5.61 6.18 -4.47
CA VAL A 160 5.63 7.54 -3.96
C VAL A 160 6.59 7.62 -2.81
N LEU A 161 7.57 8.51 -2.94
CA LEU A 161 8.59 8.77 -1.94
C LEU A 161 8.32 10.10 -1.22
N GLY A 162 8.61 10.12 0.08
CA GLY A 162 8.68 11.35 0.85
C GLY A 162 9.91 12.18 0.47
N TYR A 163 9.84 13.50 0.68
CA TYR A 163 10.95 14.42 0.37
C TYR A 163 12.26 14.05 1.08
N ASP A 164 12.19 13.44 2.26
CA ASP A 164 13.31 13.12 3.14
C ASP A 164 13.81 11.67 3.01
N GLN A 165 13.24 10.88 2.10
CA GLN A 165 13.65 9.49 1.93
C GLN A 165 14.94 9.38 1.11
N VAL A 166 15.90 8.61 1.62
CA VAL A 166 17.25 8.43 1.02
C VAL A 166 17.23 7.59 -0.27
N HIS A 167 16.12 6.88 -0.55
CA HIS A 167 16.01 6.04 -1.74
C HIS A 167 16.25 6.82 -3.03
N ASP A 168 17.10 6.29 -3.90
CA ASP A 168 17.35 6.84 -5.23
C ASP A 168 16.26 6.39 -6.21
N GLU A 169 15.69 7.36 -6.93
CA GLU A 169 14.59 7.11 -7.85
C GLU A 169 15.03 6.33 -9.09
N GLN A 170 16.26 6.55 -9.56
CA GLN A 170 16.82 5.86 -10.72
C GLN A 170 17.17 4.43 -10.37
N GLU A 171 17.73 4.18 -9.19
CA GLU A 171 18.03 2.83 -8.72
C GLU A 171 16.76 1.97 -8.66
N ILE A 172 15.66 2.52 -8.12
CA ILE A 172 14.36 1.85 -8.09
C ILE A 172 13.86 1.57 -9.51
N LYS A 173 13.92 2.54 -10.43
CA LYS A 173 13.49 2.37 -11.82
C LYS A 173 14.31 1.30 -12.54
N ILE A 174 15.63 1.32 -12.39
CA ILE A 174 16.54 0.33 -12.99
C ILE A 174 16.25 -1.06 -12.44
N PHE A 175 16.09 -1.20 -11.12
CA PHE A 175 15.72 -2.46 -10.49
C PHE A 175 14.38 -2.98 -11.03
N ALA A 176 13.36 -2.11 -11.11
CA ALA A 176 12.04 -2.48 -11.59
C ALA A 176 12.07 -2.95 -13.05
N LEU A 177 12.75 -2.20 -13.93
CA LEU A 177 12.89 -2.54 -15.35
C LEU A 177 13.61 -3.89 -15.54
N LYS A 178 14.67 -4.16 -14.78
CA LYS A 178 15.37 -5.46 -14.80
C LYS A 178 14.45 -6.65 -14.43
N HIS A 179 13.37 -6.40 -13.70
CA HIS A 179 12.39 -7.42 -13.31
C HIS A 179 11.08 -7.32 -14.12
N GLY A 180 11.09 -6.64 -15.26
CA GLY A 180 9.94 -6.53 -16.15
C GLY A 180 8.80 -5.65 -15.62
N LEU A 181 9.08 -4.75 -14.67
CA LEU A 181 8.12 -3.82 -14.11
C LEU A 181 8.38 -2.41 -14.65
N ASN A 182 7.36 -1.81 -15.24
CA ASN A 182 7.38 -0.39 -15.61
C ASN A 182 6.71 0.41 -14.49
N ILE A 183 7.52 1.03 -13.63
CA ILE A 183 7.07 1.72 -12.42
C ILE A 183 7.39 3.21 -12.53
N GLU A 184 6.37 4.04 -12.31
CA GLU A 184 6.55 5.47 -12.10
C GLU A 184 7.05 5.72 -10.68
N VAL A 185 8.10 6.53 -10.50
CA VAL A 185 8.58 6.92 -9.17
C VAL A 185 8.39 8.43 -9.05
N VAL A 186 7.67 8.84 -8.00
CA VAL A 186 7.32 10.24 -7.73
C VAL A 186 7.79 10.61 -6.33
N ARG A 187 8.54 11.69 -6.19
CA ARG A 187 8.87 12.26 -4.89
C ARG A 187 8.00 13.46 -4.59
N ILE A 188 7.34 13.44 -3.43
CA ILE A 188 6.56 14.58 -2.96
C ILE A 188 7.52 15.54 -2.27
N SER A 189 7.74 16.71 -2.88
CA SER A 189 8.59 17.79 -2.36
C SER A 189 7.91 18.69 -1.33
N GLU A 190 6.58 18.65 -1.26
CA GLU A 190 5.81 19.48 -0.35
C GLU A 190 6.00 19.07 1.11
N LYS A 191 6.30 20.07 1.95
CA LYS A 191 6.49 19.92 3.37
C LYS A 191 5.55 20.88 4.10
N LEU A 192 4.94 20.40 5.18
CA LEU A 192 4.31 21.29 6.15
C LEU A 192 5.40 21.73 7.15
N ASP A 193 5.67 23.03 7.19
CA ASP A 193 6.66 23.58 8.12
C ASP A 193 6.22 23.39 9.58
N GLY A 194 7.18 23.11 10.47
CA GLY A 194 6.93 22.85 11.88
C GLY A 194 6.36 21.47 12.24
N VAL A 195 5.89 20.67 11.27
CA VAL A 195 5.19 19.40 11.55
C VAL A 195 6.09 18.19 11.26
N LYS A 196 7.11 17.99 12.10
CA LYS A 196 7.89 16.74 12.16
C LYS A 196 7.64 16.05 13.49
N SER A 197 7.70 14.72 13.52
CA SER A 197 7.69 13.99 14.80
C SER A 197 8.76 14.51 15.77
N SER A 198 9.97 14.85 15.28
CA SER A 198 11.04 15.44 16.11
C SER A 198 10.75 16.86 16.60
N ALA A 199 9.85 17.61 15.95
CA ALA A 199 9.39 18.91 16.42
C ALA A 199 8.27 18.76 17.48
N LEU A 200 7.31 17.87 17.23
CA LEU A 200 6.24 17.55 18.19
C LEU A 200 6.77 17.02 19.54
N LEU A 201 7.91 16.34 19.51
CA LEU A 201 8.57 15.81 20.71
C LEU A 201 9.41 16.83 21.48
N LYS A 202 9.75 17.98 20.87
CA LYS A 202 10.48 19.07 21.54
C LYS A 202 9.56 19.96 22.38
N ASP A 203 8.25 19.89 22.16
CA ASP A 203 7.22 20.52 23.02
C ASP A 203 6.99 19.69 24.30
N THR A 204 8.07 19.38 25.02
CA THR A 204 8.11 18.54 26.22
C THR A 204 7.37 19.11 27.43
N ASN A 205 6.72 20.28 27.33
CA ASN A 205 5.86 20.81 28.39
C ASN A 205 4.48 20.14 28.45
N ILE A 206 4.07 19.36 27.43
CA ILE A 206 2.76 18.69 27.42
C ILE A 206 2.84 17.28 28.04
N ILE A 207 4.00 16.62 27.98
CA ILE A 207 4.17 15.23 28.45
C ILE A 207 4.29 15.15 29.98
N ASN A 208 4.64 16.25 30.65
CA ASN A 208 4.78 16.29 32.12
C ASN A 208 3.48 16.72 32.86
N GLN A 209 2.33 16.79 32.17
CA GLN A 209 1.05 17.19 32.76
C GLN A 209 -0.06 16.14 32.60
N ILE A 210 0.27 14.92 32.19
CA ILE A 210 -0.64 13.75 32.19
C ILE A 210 -0.03 12.70 33.11
#